data_AF-A0A665UH33-F1
#
_entry.id   AF-A0A665UH33-F1
#
_cell.length_a   1.000
_cell.length_b   1.000
_cell.length_c   1.000
_cell.angle_alpha   90.00
_cell.angle_beta   90.00
_cell.angle_gamma   90.00
#
_symmetry.space_group_name_H-M   'P 1'
#
loop_
_entity.id
_entity.type
_entity.pdbx_description
1 polymer ?
#
loop_
_entity_poly.entity_id
_entity_poly.type
_entity_poly.pdbx_seq_one_letter_code
_entity_poly.pdbx_strand_id
1 'polypeptide(L)'
;MPPRTLTYPAYIASLLDTGAKRMAAGVRMDCTSQGQCPRSCHLCHMSPRAAQGRQQSEPVLLQITKAAPIYELVSNNETYQALQEAMMSMLWCSGKGDVIDDWCRCDSSAFGTDGLPTCAPLTQPMLKLSYTYEPSSSLVIMEWNHTEPPIGVRIVDYLISQEKVTERTDHSKVETASVHYLCWFKLANLSAPCGPKGLICFYLVYHLDGVLVQRCKKRDLIKL
;
A
#
# COMPACT_ATOMS: atom_id res chain seq x y z
N MET A 1 -6.91 45.68 17.82
CA MET A 1 -7.12 44.80 16.65
C MET A 1 -7.94 43.61 17.11
N PRO A 2 -9.06 43.25 16.46
CA PRO A 2 -9.79 42.04 16.81
C PRO A 2 -8.92 40.80 16.55
N PRO A 3 -9.02 39.73 17.36
CA PRO A 3 -8.27 38.51 17.13
C PRO A 3 -8.70 37.91 15.80
N ARG A 4 -7.75 37.76 14.87
CA ARG A 4 -8.00 37.01 13.64
C ARG A 4 -8.08 35.54 14.02
N THR A 5 -9.28 34.95 13.95
CA THR A 5 -9.43 33.50 14.07
C THR A 5 -8.75 32.84 12.87
N LEU A 6 -7.57 32.29 13.09
CA LEU A 6 -6.82 31.55 12.06
C LEU A 6 -7.30 30.10 12.04
N THR A 7 -7.33 29.51 10.84
CA THR A 7 -7.41 28.05 10.74
C THR A 7 -6.12 27.42 11.25
N TYR A 8 -6.18 26.16 11.68
CA TYR A 8 -4.99 25.46 12.18
C TYR A 8 -3.83 25.46 11.16
N PRO A 9 -4.04 25.17 9.85
CA PRO A 9 -2.95 25.28 8.86
C PRO A 9 -2.41 26.71 8.74
N ALA A 10 -3.26 27.74 8.75
CA ALA A 10 -2.80 29.12 8.69
C ALA A 10 -2.00 29.55 9.94
N TYR A 11 -2.37 29.03 11.11
CA TYR A 11 -1.63 29.26 12.36
C TYR A 11 -0.25 28.61 12.34
N ILE A 12 -0.15 27.33 11.97
CA ILE A 12 1.14 26.64 11.89
C ILE A 12 2.03 27.25 10.80
N ALA A 13 1.47 27.65 9.64
CA ALA A 13 2.22 28.36 8.60
C ALA A 13 2.80 29.68 9.13
N SER A 14 2.02 30.45 9.90
CA SER A 14 2.50 31.67 10.55
C SER A 14 3.63 31.41 11.55
N LEU A 15 3.61 30.28 12.28
CA LEU A 15 4.69 29.91 13.21
C LEU A 15 5.98 29.52 12.46
N LEU A 16 5.84 28.85 11.31
CA LEU A 16 6.95 28.52 10.43
C LEU A 16 7.59 29.79 9.84
N ASP A 17 6.76 30.75 9.39
CA ASP A 17 7.21 32.03 8.82
C ASP A 17 7.85 32.97 9.85
N THR A 18 7.32 33.04 11.06
CA THR A 18 7.82 33.94 12.13
C THR A 18 9.10 33.45 12.81
N GLY A 19 9.62 32.28 12.42
CA GLY A 19 10.89 31.77 12.93
C GLY A 19 10.83 31.25 14.37
N ALA A 20 9.64 30.89 14.88
CA ALA A 20 9.44 30.21 16.16
C ALA A 20 9.90 28.73 16.11
N LYS A 21 11.13 28.52 15.61
CA LYS A 21 11.71 27.25 15.18
C LYS A 21 11.71 26.16 16.24
N ARG A 22 11.69 26.50 17.53
CA ARG A 22 11.66 25.51 18.62
C ARG A 22 10.31 24.78 18.73
N MET A 23 9.20 25.46 18.45
CA MET A 23 7.85 24.87 18.56
C MET A 23 7.38 24.17 17.28
N ALA A 24 7.94 24.52 16.13
CA ALA A 24 7.59 23.97 14.82
C ALA A 24 8.75 23.17 14.17
N ALA A 25 9.76 22.77 14.95
CA ALA A 25 10.87 21.96 14.45
C ALA A 25 10.36 20.64 13.87
N GLY A 26 10.77 20.32 12.64
CA GLY A 26 10.39 19.07 11.96
C GLY A 26 9.02 19.10 11.27
N VAL A 27 8.19 20.13 11.49
CA VAL A 27 6.90 20.27 10.80
C VAL A 27 7.14 20.72 9.35
N ARG A 28 6.49 20.04 8.42
CA ARG A 28 6.46 20.40 6.99
C ARG A 28 5.01 20.46 6.51
N MET A 29 4.71 21.42 5.64
CA MET A 29 3.42 21.51 4.96
C MET A 29 3.62 21.35 3.47
N ASP A 30 2.99 20.32 2.92
CA ASP A 30 2.95 20.07 1.48
C ASP A 30 1.51 20.28 1.00
N CYS A 31 1.33 21.20 0.05
CA CYS A 31 0.02 21.58 -0.48
C CYS A 31 -0.10 21.17 -1.94
N THR A 32 -1.18 20.47 -2.27
CA THR A 32 -1.57 20.17 -3.65
C THR A 32 -2.93 20.80 -3.92
N SER A 33 -3.09 21.42 -5.09
CA SER A 33 -4.36 22.05 -5.49
C SER A 33 -4.82 21.48 -6.82
N GLN A 34 -6.05 21.00 -6.87
CA GLN A 34 -6.75 20.67 -8.11
C GLN A 34 -7.70 21.82 -8.45
N GLY A 35 -7.40 22.55 -9.53
CA GLY A 35 -8.13 23.76 -9.92
C GLY A 35 -7.67 25.02 -9.19
N GLN A 36 -8.23 26.18 -9.56
CA GLN A 36 -7.91 27.45 -8.92
C GLN A 36 -8.85 27.79 -7.76
N CYS A 37 -8.27 28.31 -6.67
CA CYS A 37 -9.03 28.87 -5.55
C CYS A 37 -9.86 30.09 -6.03
N PRO A 38 -11.20 30.07 -5.90
CA PRO A 38 -12.05 31.18 -6.31
C PRO A 38 -11.86 32.39 -5.39
N ARG A 39 -12.02 33.60 -5.95
CA ARG A 39 -11.82 34.87 -5.19
C ARG A 39 -12.76 35.03 -3.98
N SER A 40 -13.89 34.32 -3.97
CA SER A 40 -14.85 34.33 -2.85
C SER A 40 -14.42 33.46 -1.66
N CYS A 41 -13.42 32.58 -1.83
CA CYS A 41 -13.03 31.62 -0.80
C CYS A 41 -11.75 32.04 -0.08
N HIS A 42 -11.86 32.53 1.16
CA HIS A 42 -10.71 32.94 1.98
C HIS A 42 -9.87 31.78 2.53
N LEU A 43 -10.31 30.53 2.40
CA LEU A 43 -9.67 29.36 3.03
C LEU A 43 -8.54 28.75 2.19
N CYS A 44 -8.63 28.82 0.86
CA CYS A 44 -7.64 28.22 -0.05
C CYS A 44 -6.63 29.23 -0.62
N HIS A 45 -6.65 30.48 -0.15
CA HIS A 45 -5.71 31.51 -0.61
C HIS A 45 -4.31 31.29 -0.03
N MET A 46 -3.37 30.86 -0.88
CA MET A 46 -1.99 30.57 -0.49
C MET A 46 -1.06 31.81 -0.44
N SER A 47 -1.40 32.92 -1.10
CA SER A 47 -0.67 34.21 -0.99
C SER A 47 -1.43 35.36 -1.68
N PRO A 48 -1.38 36.61 -1.14
CA PRO A 48 -1.98 37.77 -1.80
C PRO A 48 -1.32 38.18 -3.13
N ARG A 49 -0.05 37.79 -3.38
CA ARG A 49 0.69 38.18 -4.61
C ARG A 49 0.21 37.48 -5.88
N ALA A 50 -0.51 36.36 -5.76
CA ALA A 50 -1.09 35.64 -6.90
C ALA A 50 -2.52 36.11 -7.26
N ALA A 51 -3.05 37.13 -6.57
CA ALA A 51 -4.42 37.62 -6.73
C ALA A 51 -4.58 38.75 -7.76
N GLN A 52 -3.49 39.34 -8.24
CA GLN A 52 -3.54 40.37 -9.30
C GLN A 52 -3.69 39.70 -10.67
N GLY A 53 -4.94 39.43 -11.08
CA GLY A 53 -5.27 39.15 -12.49
C GLY A 53 -6.18 37.96 -12.78
N ARG A 54 -6.69 37.23 -11.79
CA ARG A 54 -7.47 35.99 -12.07
C ARG A 54 -8.92 36.26 -12.51
N GLN A 55 -9.22 36.13 -13.80
CA GLN A 55 -10.56 35.86 -14.33
C GLN A 55 -11.16 34.58 -13.69
N GLN A 56 -12.47 34.37 -13.86
CA GLN A 56 -13.24 33.27 -13.26
C GLN A 56 -12.47 31.93 -13.33
N SER A 57 -12.38 31.23 -12.19
CA SER A 57 -11.70 29.93 -12.10
C SER A 57 -12.52 28.88 -12.85
N GLU A 58 -11.91 28.26 -13.86
CA GLU A 58 -12.53 27.14 -14.60
C GLU A 58 -12.60 25.90 -13.69
N PRO A 59 -13.76 25.23 -13.59
CA PRO A 59 -13.88 24.03 -12.78
C PRO A 59 -13.05 22.89 -13.37
N VAL A 60 -12.40 22.11 -12.50
CA VAL A 60 -11.66 20.91 -12.90
C VAL A 60 -12.39 19.66 -12.45
N LEU A 61 -12.17 18.54 -13.16
CA LEU A 61 -12.69 17.24 -12.73
C LEU A 61 -12.01 16.81 -11.43
N LEU A 62 -12.78 16.75 -10.34
CA LEU A 62 -12.29 16.30 -9.03
C LEU A 62 -12.56 14.81 -8.80
N GLN A 63 -13.77 14.37 -9.14
CA GLN A 63 -14.21 13.01 -8.88
C GLN A 63 -15.21 12.52 -9.93
N ILE A 64 -15.03 11.28 -10.36
CA ILE A 64 -16.00 10.53 -11.15
C ILE A 64 -16.90 9.78 -10.15
N THR A 65 -18.18 10.13 -10.10
CA THR A 65 -19.14 9.52 -9.15
C THR A 65 -19.90 8.34 -9.75
N LYS A 66 -20.00 8.28 -11.07
CA LYS A 66 -20.65 7.22 -11.83
C LYS A 66 -19.88 7.02 -13.14
N ALA A 67 -19.72 5.76 -13.52
CA ALA A 67 -19.24 5.36 -14.83
C ALA A 67 -20.16 4.25 -15.35
N ALA A 68 -20.42 4.26 -16.65
CA ALA A 68 -21.13 3.20 -17.34
C ALA A 68 -20.19 2.62 -18.40
N PRO A 69 -20.16 1.29 -18.59
CA PRO A 69 -19.33 0.66 -19.59
C PRO A 69 -19.81 1.01 -21.01
N ILE A 70 -18.86 1.14 -21.93
CA ILE A 70 -19.16 1.62 -23.30
C ILE A 70 -19.99 0.61 -24.10
N TYR A 71 -19.89 -0.68 -23.80
CA TYR A 71 -20.69 -1.71 -24.49
C TYR A 71 -22.20 -1.54 -24.30
N GLU A 72 -22.67 -0.86 -23.24
CA GLU A 72 -24.09 -0.54 -23.04
C GLU A 72 -24.64 0.42 -24.11
N LEU A 73 -23.77 1.13 -24.83
CA LEU A 73 -24.17 2.02 -25.93
C LEU A 73 -24.38 1.27 -27.26
N VAL A 74 -24.06 -0.02 -27.32
CA VAL A 74 -24.14 -0.84 -28.53
C VAL A 74 -25.48 -1.56 -28.59
N SER A 75 -26.21 -1.41 -29.71
CA SER A 75 -27.53 -2.04 -29.91
C SER A 75 -27.48 -3.44 -30.51
N ASN A 76 -26.41 -3.78 -31.23
CA ASN A 76 -26.22 -5.09 -31.83
C ASN A 76 -25.69 -6.09 -30.80
N ASN A 77 -26.40 -7.19 -30.58
CA ASN A 77 -26.09 -8.15 -29.52
C ASN A 77 -24.75 -8.87 -29.71
N GLU A 78 -24.35 -9.16 -30.95
CA GLU A 78 -23.07 -9.82 -31.24
C GLU A 78 -21.89 -8.88 -30.92
N THR A 79 -22.00 -7.62 -31.33
CA THR A 79 -20.98 -6.59 -31.07
C THR A 79 -20.94 -6.24 -29.57
N TYR A 80 -22.10 -6.23 -28.90
CA TYR A 80 -22.21 -6.06 -27.46
C TYR A 80 -21.39 -7.12 -26.72
N GLN A 81 -21.61 -8.41 -27.05
CA GLN A 81 -20.90 -9.52 -26.41
C GLN A 81 -19.40 -9.46 -26.69
N ALA A 82 -19.00 -9.26 -27.94
CA ALA A 82 -17.58 -9.18 -28.31
C ALA A 82 -16.85 -8.02 -27.59
N LEU A 83 -17.51 -6.87 -27.44
CA LEU A 83 -16.92 -5.72 -26.74
C LEU A 83 -16.86 -5.95 -25.23
N GLN A 84 -17.88 -6.60 -24.65
CA GLN A 84 -17.88 -6.98 -23.25
C GLN A 84 -16.72 -7.94 -22.94
N GLU A 85 -16.55 -9.00 -23.74
CA GLU A 85 -15.46 -9.97 -23.59
C GLU A 85 -14.08 -9.31 -23.75
N ALA A 86 -13.90 -8.48 -24.78
CA ALA A 86 -12.66 -7.75 -25.00
C ALA A 86 -12.32 -6.78 -23.85
N MET A 87 -13.32 -6.07 -23.30
CA MET A 87 -13.11 -5.18 -22.15
C MET A 87 -12.73 -5.97 -20.89
N MET A 88 -13.35 -7.13 -20.64
CA MET A 88 -13.00 -8.00 -19.51
C MET A 88 -11.59 -8.58 -19.67
N SER A 89 -11.22 -9.02 -20.87
CA SER A 89 -9.87 -9.47 -21.20
C SER A 89 -8.82 -8.39 -20.93
N MET A 90 -9.08 -7.15 -21.37
CA MET A 90 -8.17 -6.02 -21.15
C MET A 90 -8.02 -5.67 -19.66
N LEU A 91 -9.11 -5.70 -18.90
CA LEU A 91 -9.11 -5.29 -17.50
C LEU A 91 -8.45 -6.34 -16.58
N TRP A 92 -8.73 -7.62 -16.79
CA TRP A 92 -8.33 -8.69 -15.87
C TRP A 92 -7.18 -9.54 -16.37
N CYS A 93 -7.05 -9.70 -17.69
CA CYS A 93 -6.10 -10.62 -18.32
C CYS A 93 -5.09 -9.88 -19.22
N SER A 94 -4.94 -8.56 -19.04
CA SER A 94 -4.02 -7.69 -19.79
C SER A 94 -4.16 -7.78 -21.32
N GLY A 95 -5.34 -8.19 -21.82
CA GLY A 95 -5.60 -8.41 -23.25
C GLY A 95 -4.90 -9.64 -23.84
N LYS A 96 -4.43 -10.58 -23.01
CA LYS A 96 -3.69 -11.79 -23.43
C LYS A 96 -4.37 -13.08 -22.98
N GLY A 97 -5.69 -13.08 -22.98
CA GLY A 97 -6.50 -14.22 -22.56
C GLY A 97 -7.93 -13.79 -22.26
N ASP A 98 -8.78 -14.79 -22.08
CA ASP A 98 -10.21 -14.57 -21.86
C ASP A 98 -10.57 -14.77 -20.39
N VAL A 99 -11.61 -14.06 -19.94
CA VAL A 99 -12.18 -14.29 -18.60
C VAL A 99 -13.21 -15.41 -18.71
N ILE A 100 -13.03 -16.47 -17.92
CA ILE A 100 -13.98 -17.57 -17.78
C ILE A 100 -14.33 -17.65 -16.30
N ASP A 101 -15.60 -17.48 -15.95
CA ASP A 101 -16.03 -17.30 -14.56
C ASP A 101 -15.19 -16.21 -13.84
N ASP A 102 -14.43 -16.59 -12.81
CA ASP A 102 -13.56 -15.70 -12.02
C ASP A 102 -12.06 -15.90 -12.32
N TRP A 103 -11.69 -16.57 -13.42
CA TRP A 103 -10.29 -16.83 -13.78
C TRP A 103 -9.95 -16.41 -15.21
N CYS A 104 -8.67 -16.11 -15.43
CA CYS A 104 -8.15 -15.77 -16.75
C CYS A 104 -7.59 -17.01 -17.43
N ARG A 105 -8.16 -17.38 -18.58
CA ARG A 105 -7.58 -18.36 -19.51
C ARG A 105 -6.58 -17.65 -20.40
N CYS A 106 -5.29 -17.77 -20.07
CA CYS A 106 -4.22 -17.13 -20.81
C CYS A 106 -3.97 -17.75 -22.20
N ASP A 107 -3.66 -16.89 -23.18
CA ASP A 107 -3.15 -17.31 -24.49
C ASP A 107 -1.75 -17.92 -24.37
N SER A 108 -1.36 -18.73 -25.35
CA SER A 108 -0.05 -19.39 -25.39
C SER A 108 1.13 -18.41 -25.36
N SER A 109 0.94 -17.17 -25.84
CA SER A 109 1.95 -16.10 -25.81
C SER A 109 2.10 -15.42 -24.44
N ALA A 110 1.25 -15.74 -23.47
CA ALA A 110 1.22 -15.09 -22.16
C ALA A 110 1.83 -15.95 -21.05
N PHE A 111 2.58 -16.99 -21.41
CA PHE A 111 3.33 -17.82 -20.47
C PHE A 111 4.74 -17.26 -20.29
N GLY A 112 5.20 -17.23 -19.04
CA GLY A 112 6.54 -16.79 -18.68
C GLY A 112 7.62 -17.78 -19.12
N THR A 113 8.88 -17.42 -18.87
CA THR A 113 10.04 -18.32 -19.13
C THR A 113 10.02 -19.59 -18.29
N ASP A 114 9.30 -19.57 -17.18
CA ASP A 114 9.04 -20.69 -16.26
C ASP A 114 7.83 -21.55 -16.69
N GLY A 115 7.13 -21.17 -17.76
CA GLY A 115 5.93 -21.85 -18.22
C GLY A 115 4.70 -21.59 -17.36
N LEU A 116 4.73 -20.58 -16.48
CA LEU A 116 3.59 -20.16 -15.67
C LEU A 116 2.76 -19.08 -16.39
N PRO A 117 1.44 -19.02 -16.18
CA PRO A 117 0.58 -18.00 -16.77
C PRO A 117 0.91 -16.60 -16.21
N THR A 118 1.06 -15.61 -17.09
CA THR A 118 1.38 -14.20 -16.73
C THR A 118 0.37 -13.18 -17.25
N CYS A 119 -0.76 -13.62 -17.82
CA CYS A 119 -1.76 -12.71 -18.42
C CYS A 119 -2.51 -11.88 -17.35
N ALA A 120 -2.78 -12.45 -16.19
CA ALA A 120 -3.44 -11.75 -15.08
C ALA A 120 -2.38 -11.10 -14.16
N PRO A 121 -2.42 -9.77 -13.95
CA PRO A 121 -1.42 -9.09 -13.16
C PRO A 121 -1.60 -9.36 -11.66
N LEU A 122 -0.51 -9.66 -10.96
CA LEU A 122 -0.46 -9.74 -9.50
C LEU A 122 0.26 -8.51 -8.95
N THR A 123 -0.45 -7.68 -8.18
CA THR A 123 0.17 -6.54 -7.51
C THR A 123 1.09 -6.99 -6.39
N GLN A 124 2.28 -6.40 -6.29
CA GLN A 124 3.22 -6.74 -5.24
C GLN A 124 2.68 -6.30 -3.87
N PRO A 125 2.65 -7.20 -2.86
CA PRO A 125 2.22 -6.83 -1.51
C PRO A 125 3.25 -5.89 -0.87
N MET A 126 2.76 -4.79 -0.29
CA MET A 126 3.58 -3.80 0.38
C MET A 126 3.60 -4.07 1.88
N LEU A 127 4.73 -4.55 2.39
CA LEU A 127 4.93 -4.78 3.82
C LEU A 127 5.15 -3.44 4.54
N LYS A 128 4.37 -3.17 5.59
CA LYS A 128 4.43 -1.92 6.37
C LYS A 128 4.53 -2.24 7.86
N LEU A 129 5.12 -1.32 8.62
CA LEU A 129 5.01 -1.34 10.08
C LEU A 129 3.58 -0.98 10.49
N SER A 130 3.09 -1.61 11.55
CA SER A 130 1.78 -1.26 12.12
C SER A 130 1.77 0.19 12.57
N TYR A 131 0.71 0.92 12.22
CA TYR A 131 0.51 2.30 12.69
C TYR A 131 0.05 2.37 14.15
N THR A 132 -0.55 1.29 14.65
CA THR A 132 -1.11 1.21 16.01
C THR A 132 -0.04 0.83 17.03
N TYR A 133 1.00 0.12 16.60
CA TYR A 133 2.04 -0.43 17.47
C TYR A 133 3.42 0.07 17.07
N GLU A 134 3.96 0.97 17.87
CA GLU A 134 5.35 1.42 17.73
C GLU A 134 6.32 0.25 18.00
N PRO A 135 7.33 0.04 17.14
CA PRO A 135 8.30 -1.02 17.34
C PRO A 135 9.10 -0.80 18.64
N SER A 136 9.43 -1.89 19.31
CA SER A 136 10.27 -1.90 20.51
C SER A 136 11.47 -2.83 20.34
N SER A 137 12.39 -2.81 21.29
CA SER A 137 13.56 -3.72 21.31
C SER A 137 13.22 -5.21 21.21
N SER A 138 11.96 -5.56 21.48
CA SER A 138 11.46 -6.93 21.58
C SER A 138 10.21 -7.20 20.75
N LEU A 139 9.65 -6.21 20.06
CA LEU A 139 8.39 -6.39 19.32
C LEU A 139 8.43 -5.56 18.05
N VAL A 140 8.19 -6.24 16.93
CA VAL A 140 7.94 -5.61 15.64
C VAL A 140 6.68 -6.24 15.09
N ILE A 141 5.75 -5.40 14.63
CA ILE A 141 4.50 -5.83 14.00
C ILE A 141 4.50 -5.30 12.58
N MET A 142 4.30 -6.21 11.64
CA MET A 142 4.22 -5.90 10.22
C MET A 142 2.87 -6.31 9.67
N GLU A 143 2.34 -5.46 8.81
CA GLU A 143 1.02 -5.58 8.20
C GLU A 143 1.17 -5.46 6.68
N TRP A 144 0.35 -6.20 5.95
CA TRP A 144 0.23 -6.07 4.50
C TRP A 144 -1.23 -6.28 4.10
N ASN A 145 -1.64 -5.60 3.04
CA ASN A 145 -2.98 -5.81 2.50
C ASN A 145 -2.98 -7.07 1.63
N HIS A 146 -4.01 -7.89 1.77
CA HIS A 146 -4.26 -8.97 0.83
C HIS A 146 -4.71 -8.37 -0.51
N THR A 147 -3.92 -8.55 -1.56
CA THR A 147 -4.16 -7.93 -2.87
C THR A 147 -4.57 -8.95 -3.94
N GLU A 148 -5.35 -9.97 -3.56
CA GLU A 148 -5.97 -10.87 -4.54
C GLU A 148 -7.06 -10.10 -5.30
N PRO A 149 -6.98 -10.00 -6.65
CA PRO A 149 -8.03 -9.41 -7.44
C PRO A 149 -9.28 -10.31 -7.42
N PRO A 150 -10.49 -9.74 -7.60
CA PRO A 150 -11.72 -10.53 -7.65
C PRO A 150 -11.75 -11.50 -8.85
N ILE A 151 -11.02 -11.22 -9.93
CA ILE A 151 -10.92 -12.07 -11.12
C ILE A 151 -9.44 -12.24 -11.50
N GLY A 152 -9.06 -13.46 -11.90
CA GLY A 152 -7.75 -13.75 -12.47
C GLY A 152 -6.84 -14.54 -11.53
N VAL A 153 -5.78 -13.91 -11.03
CA VAL A 153 -4.79 -14.58 -10.17
C VAL A 153 -5.37 -14.87 -8.77
N ARG A 154 -4.96 -16.00 -8.19
CA ARG A 154 -5.27 -16.38 -6.81
C ARG A 154 -3.99 -16.51 -6.00
N ILE A 155 -3.96 -15.93 -4.82
CA ILE A 155 -2.81 -15.93 -3.93
C ILE A 155 -2.89 -17.14 -3.01
N VAL A 156 -2.07 -18.15 -3.30
CA VAL A 156 -2.02 -19.40 -2.52
C VAL A 156 -1.13 -19.30 -1.28
N ASP A 157 -0.07 -18.47 -1.34
CA ASP A 157 0.86 -18.30 -0.23
C ASP A 157 1.56 -16.94 -0.30
N TYR A 158 2.10 -16.53 0.85
CA TYR A 158 2.99 -15.39 0.99
C TYR A 158 4.33 -15.87 1.56
N LEU A 159 5.42 -15.47 0.92
CA LEU A 159 6.77 -15.79 1.36
C LEU A 159 7.39 -14.58 2.07
N ILE A 160 7.76 -14.73 3.34
CA ILE A 160 8.42 -13.66 4.11
C ILE A 160 9.80 -14.14 4.55
N SER A 161 10.81 -13.33 4.26
CA SER A 161 12.19 -13.55 4.70
C SER A 161 12.64 -12.42 5.62
N GLN A 162 13.38 -12.76 6.68
CA GLN A 162 13.91 -11.79 7.63
C GLN A 162 15.37 -12.10 7.94
N GLU A 163 16.22 -11.12 7.64
CA GLU A 163 17.65 -11.21 7.93
C GLU A 163 18.04 -10.15 8.98
N LYS A 164 18.75 -10.58 10.02
CA LYS A 164 19.36 -9.66 10.98
C LYS A 164 20.76 -9.30 10.49
N VAL A 165 20.89 -8.14 9.86
CA VAL A 165 22.20 -7.61 9.46
C VAL A 165 22.99 -7.25 10.73
N THR A 166 24.15 -7.87 10.91
CA THR A 166 25.13 -7.49 11.94
C THR A 166 26.29 -6.78 11.26
N GLU A 167 26.94 -5.86 11.95
CA GLU A 167 27.98 -4.95 11.43
C GLU A 167 29.29 -5.65 10.98
N ARG A 168 29.30 -6.98 10.87
CA ARG A 168 30.46 -7.71 10.33
C ARG A 168 30.51 -7.56 8.81
N THR A 169 31.48 -6.77 8.38
CA THR A 169 31.99 -6.61 7.02
C THR A 169 32.45 -7.94 6.43
N ASP A 170 31.52 -8.74 5.91
CA ASP A 170 31.78 -9.81 4.94
C ASP A 170 30.57 -9.91 4.00
N HIS A 171 30.43 -8.91 3.12
CA HIS A 171 29.32 -8.78 2.16
C HIS A 171 29.33 -9.82 1.02
N SER A 172 30.09 -10.91 1.12
CA SER A 172 30.22 -11.91 0.04
C SER A 172 29.44 -13.20 0.27
N LYS A 173 28.71 -13.33 1.38
CA LYS A 173 27.89 -14.52 1.64
C LYS A 173 26.50 -14.08 2.10
N VAL A 174 25.57 -14.01 1.14
CA VAL A 174 24.14 -13.96 1.44
C VAL A 174 23.80 -15.29 2.12
N GLU A 175 23.93 -15.36 3.44
CA GLU A 175 23.42 -16.48 4.22
C GLU A 175 21.93 -16.22 4.36
N THR A 176 21.12 -16.81 3.47
CA THR A 176 19.66 -16.72 3.50
C THR A 176 19.14 -17.21 4.86
N ALA A 177 19.01 -16.28 5.81
CA ALA A 177 18.54 -16.59 7.13
C ALA A 177 17.00 -16.66 7.08
N SER A 178 16.48 -17.88 7.27
CA SER A 178 15.09 -18.17 7.64
C SER A 178 14.01 -17.72 6.63
N VAL A 179 13.81 -18.52 5.58
CA VAL A 179 12.67 -18.40 4.66
C VAL A 179 11.44 -19.05 5.30
N HIS A 180 10.35 -18.31 5.49
CA HIS A 180 9.11 -18.83 6.07
C HIS A 180 7.94 -18.75 5.07
N TYR A 181 7.31 -19.91 4.83
CA TYR A 181 6.10 -20.06 4.01
C TYR A 181 4.87 -19.98 4.92
N LEU A 182 3.95 -19.05 4.66
CA LEU A 182 2.80 -18.77 5.53
C LEU A 182 1.75 -19.89 5.50
N CYS A 183 1.53 -20.54 4.36
CA CYS A 183 0.56 -21.63 4.22
C CYS A 183 0.97 -22.89 5.00
N TRP A 184 2.27 -23.18 5.10
CA TRP A 184 2.78 -24.30 5.90
C TRP A 184 2.58 -24.09 7.41
N PHE A 185 2.67 -22.85 7.88
CA PHE A 185 2.51 -22.55 9.31
C PHE A 185 1.06 -22.71 9.80
N LYS A 186 0.06 -22.62 8.91
CA LYS A 186 -1.36 -22.87 9.27
C LYS A 186 -1.65 -24.34 9.64
N LEU A 187 -0.93 -25.30 9.06
CA LEU A 187 -1.12 -26.73 9.33
C LEU A 187 -0.39 -27.18 10.62
N ALA A 188 0.66 -26.46 11.01
CA ALA A 188 1.41 -26.74 12.23
C ALA A 188 0.91 -25.87 13.39
N ASN A 189 -0.22 -26.25 14.00
CA ASN A 189 -0.65 -25.79 15.31
C ASN A 189 0.31 -26.28 16.42
N LEU A 190 1.60 -25.89 16.34
CA LEU A 190 2.57 -26.14 17.41
C LEU A 190 2.80 -24.85 18.19
N SER A 191 2.13 -24.76 19.33
CA SER A 191 2.66 -24.01 20.47
C SER A 191 3.98 -24.66 20.92
N ALA A 192 5.11 -24.24 20.36
CA ALA A 192 6.42 -24.74 20.76
C ALA A 192 6.98 -23.91 21.94
N PRO A 193 7.34 -24.53 23.07
CA PRO A 193 8.01 -23.84 24.17
C PRO A 193 9.45 -23.48 23.78
N CYS A 194 9.87 -22.26 24.13
CA CYS A 194 11.18 -21.68 23.83
C CYS A 194 12.33 -22.52 24.42
N GLY A 195 13.05 -23.28 23.57
CA GLY A 195 14.25 -24.04 23.94
C GLY A 195 15.57 -23.24 23.85
N PRO A 196 16.64 -23.67 24.55
CA PRO A 196 17.81 -22.83 24.86
C PRO A 196 18.79 -22.52 23.71
N LYS A 197 18.50 -22.92 22.47
CA LYS A 197 19.37 -22.67 21.31
C LYS A 197 18.61 -21.94 20.20
N GLY A 198 18.92 -20.66 20.02
CA GLY A 198 18.71 -19.92 18.76
C GLY A 198 17.29 -19.68 18.25
N LEU A 199 16.24 -20.15 18.92
CA LEU A 199 14.86 -19.99 18.46
C LEU A 199 14.29 -18.65 18.92
N ILE A 200 14.04 -17.75 17.96
CA ILE A 200 13.19 -16.58 18.14
C ILE A 200 11.75 -17.09 18.24
N CYS A 201 11.06 -16.79 19.34
CA CYS A 201 9.71 -17.25 19.58
C CYS A 201 8.72 -16.35 18.82
N PHE A 202 7.96 -16.92 17.88
CA PHE A 202 6.89 -16.25 17.16
C PHE A 202 5.55 -16.67 17.76
N TYR A 203 4.71 -15.70 18.14
CA TYR A 203 3.29 -15.95 18.41
C TYR A 203 2.51 -15.44 17.20
N LEU A 204 1.92 -16.36 16.44
CA LEU A 204 1.03 -16.00 15.35
C LEU A 204 -0.39 -15.87 15.90
N VAL A 205 -0.93 -14.66 15.91
CA VAL A 205 -2.36 -14.40 16.12
C VAL A 205 -2.92 -13.98 14.77
N TYR A 206 -3.73 -14.84 14.14
CA TYR A 206 -4.37 -14.52 12.87
C TYR A 206 -5.79 -13.99 13.10
N HIS A 207 -6.05 -12.80 12.57
CA HIS A 207 -7.36 -12.41 12.02
C HIS A 207 -7.25 -12.47 10.49
N LEU A 208 -8.36 -12.56 9.76
CA LEU A 208 -8.45 -12.78 8.31
C LEU A 208 -7.70 -11.77 7.40
N ASP A 209 -6.99 -10.79 7.98
CA ASP A 209 -6.50 -9.57 7.34
C ASP A 209 -4.96 -9.43 7.28
N GLY A 210 -4.19 -10.52 7.40
CA GLY A 210 -2.74 -10.47 7.12
C GLY A 210 -1.89 -9.70 8.14
N VAL A 211 -1.95 -10.09 9.42
CA VAL A 211 -1.13 -9.51 10.49
C VAL A 211 -0.05 -10.50 10.93
N LEU A 212 1.22 -10.07 10.96
CA LEU A 212 2.33 -10.82 11.55
C LEU A 212 2.86 -10.12 12.80
N VAL A 213 2.82 -10.82 13.94
CA VAL A 213 3.32 -10.34 15.24
C VAL A 213 4.61 -11.08 15.60
N GLN A 214 5.72 -10.36 15.76
CA GLN A 214 7.00 -10.95 16.15
C GLN A 214 7.44 -10.50 17.54
N ARG A 215 7.53 -11.43 18.50
CA ARG A 215 7.96 -11.17 19.88
C ARG A 215 9.40 -11.67 20.14
N CYS A 216 10.38 -10.79 19.96
CA CYS A 216 11.77 -11.06 20.29
C CYS A 216 12.03 -10.93 21.82
N LYS A 217 12.22 -12.03 22.55
CA LYS A 217 12.64 -11.94 23.96
C LYS A 217 14.08 -11.42 24.05
N LYS A 218 14.29 -10.26 24.67
CA LYS A 218 15.62 -9.72 25.01
C LYS A 218 16.30 -10.69 25.98
N ARG A 219 17.45 -11.23 25.60
CA ARG A 219 18.32 -11.98 26.53
C ARG A 219 19.15 -10.94 27.26
N ASP A 220 18.67 -10.46 28.40
CA ASP A 220 19.49 -9.67 29.32
C ASP A 220 20.64 -10.56 29.80
N LEU A 221 21.82 -10.40 29.19
CA LEU A 221 23.07 -10.87 29.77
C LEU A 221 23.50 -9.84 30.82
N ILE A 222 22.93 -9.98 32.03
CA ILE A 222 23.61 -9.56 33.25
C ILE A 222 24.88 -10.41 33.32
N LYS A 223 26.04 -9.76 33.15
CA LYS A 223 27.34 -10.38 33.47
C LYS A 223 27.47 -10.42 35.00
N LEU A 224 27.51 -11.64 35.55
CA LEU A 224 28.32 -12.00 36.71
C LEU A 224 29.26 -13.12 36.24
#